data_AF-A0A6G1A733-F1
#
_entry.id   AF-A0A6G1A733-F1
#
_cell.length_a   1.000
_cell.length_b   1.000
_cell.length_c   1.000
_cell.angle_alpha   90.00
_cell.angle_beta   90.00
_cell.angle_gamma   90.00
#
_symmetry.space_group_name_H-M   'P 1'
#
loop_
_entity.id
_entity.type
_entity.pdbx_description
1 polymer ?
#
loop_
_entity_poly.entity_id
_entity_poly.type
_entity_poly.pdbx_seq_one_letter_code
_entity_poly.pdbx_strand_id
1 'polypeptide(L)'
;DKNCTAIWEAFKVVLDKDPCSVLPSDYDRFISLSRHSIPRDKSLFWENNHILVTSYAENARRFMPLCDVLYGRIGDFLSWCRQENASGLDYQSCPTSEDCENNPVDSYWKMASSQYSRDSSGVIHVMLNGSEPKGAYPVKGFFADFEIPYLQKDKITRIEIWVMHEIGRPKVESCGEGSVKILEERLEKMRFQYTCINDHLPVKLLMCVDHSTHPDCVLNS
;
A
#
# COMPACT_ATOMS: atom_id res chain seq x y z
N ASP A 1 22.91 -10.13 -2.61
CA ASP A 1 23.55 -8.94 -3.21
C ASP A 1 22.59 -8.16 -4.10
N LYS A 2 22.65 -6.83 -4.02
CA LYS A 2 21.87 -5.88 -4.83
C LYS A 2 22.80 -4.77 -5.29
N ASN A 3 22.72 -4.38 -6.57
CA ASN A 3 23.54 -3.31 -7.15
C ASN A 3 22.68 -2.05 -7.31
N CYS A 4 22.86 -1.09 -6.39
CA CYS A 4 22.05 0.13 -6.38
C CYS A 4 22.21 0.98 -7.64
N THR A 5 23.41 1.06 -8.22
CA THR A 5 23.63 1.77 -9.49
C THR A 5 22.84 1.13 -10.62
N ALA A 6 22.87 -0.20 -10.75
CA ALA A 6 22.10 -0.88 -11.78
C ALA A 6 20.58 -0.74 -11.59
N ILE A 7 20.11 -0.73 -10.33
CA ILE A 7 18.69 -0.50 -9.99
C ILE A 7 18.28 0.92 -10.40
N TRP A 8 19.09 1.94 -10.08
CA TRP A 8 18.85 3.33 -10.47
C TRP A 8 18.83 3.51 -11.99
N GLU A 9 19.80 2.92 -12.68
CA GLU A 9 19.88 2.97 -14.16
C GLU A 9 18.66 2.32 -14.83
N ALA A 10 18.11 1.25 -14.23
CA ALA A 10 16.88 0.65 -14.71
C ALA A 10 15.63 1.48 -14.39
N PHE A 11 15.61 2.16 -13.23
CA PHE A 11 14.52 3.06 -12.84
C PHE A 11 14.45 4.28 -13.77
N LYS A 12 15.58 4.95 -14.01
CA LYS A 12 15.60 6.26 -14.68
C LYS A 12 15.19 6.23 -16.15
N VAL A 13 15.08 5.07 -16.79
CA VAL A 13 14.60 4.92 -18.18
C VAL A 13 13.24 5.59 -18.39
N VAL A 14 12.40 5.61 -17.36
CA VAL A 14 11.09 6.29 -17.39
C VAL A 14 11.19 7.82 -17.39
N LEU A 15 12.32 8.36 -16.93
CA LEU A 15 12.60 9.80 -16.92
C LEU A 15 13.03 10.31 -18.30
N ASP A 16 13.34 9.40 -19.23
CA ASP A 16 13.60 9.74 -20.64
C ASP A 16 12.33 9.66 -21.50
N LYS A 17 11.20 9.20 -20.94
CA LYS A 17 9.92 9.06 -21.65
C LYS A 17 9.04 10.30 -21.52
N ASP A 18 8.08 10.41 -22.44
CA ASP A 18 6.99 11.37 -22.30
C ASP A 18 6.22 11.11 -20.98
N PRO A 19 5.92 12.15 -20.19
CA PRO A 19 5.36 12.01 -18.85
C PRO A 19 3.92 11.45 -18.82
N CYS A 20 3.29 11.23 -19.98
CA CYS A 20 2.00 10.55 -20.10
C CYS A 20 2.06 9.26 -20.93
N SER A 21 3.27 8.74 -21.17
CA SER A 21 3.51 7.55 -21.99
C SER A 21 4.38 6.51 -21.25
N VAL A 22 4.31 6.48 -19.92
CA VAL A 22 5.01 5.48 -19.09
C VAL A 22 4.06 4.37 -18.70
N LEU A 23 4.41 3.13 -19.05
CA LEU A 23 3.63 1.95 -18.73
C LEU A 23 4.20 1.23 -17.51
N PRO A 24 3.39 0.44 -16.76
CA PRO A 24 3.90 -0.36 -15.66
C PRO A 24 5.07 -1.27 -16.07
N SER A 25 5.01 -1.86 -17.27
CA SER A 25 6.06 -2.74 -17.82
C SER A 25 7.41 -2.05 -18.02
N ASP A 26 7.44 -0.71 -18.13
CA ASP A 26 8.71 0.03 -18.22
C ASP A 26 9.55 -0.13 -16.95
N TYR A 27 8.91 -0.48 -15.82
CA TYR A 27 9.58 -0.79 -14.55
C TYR A 27 9.95 -2.27 -14.39
N ASP A 28 9.70 -3.16 -15.36
CA ASP A 28 9.98 -4.60 -15.24
C ASP A 28 11.44 -4.88 -14.90
N ARG A 29 12.37 -4.16 -15.55
CA ARG A 29 13.81 -4.32 -15.30
C ARG A 29 14.19 -3.82 -13.92
N PHE A 30 13.63 -2.68 -13.49
CA PHE A 30 13.82 -2.14 -12.14
C PHE A 30 13.35 -3.14 -11.09
N ILE A 31 12.15 -3.70 -11.25
CA ILE A 31 11.60 -4.73 -10.36
C ILE A 31 12.51 -5.96 -10.34
N SER A 32 12.92 -6.47 -11.50
CA SER A 32 13.79 -7.64 -11.60
C SER A 32 15.10 -7.47 -10.81
N LEU A 33 15.71 -6.29 -10.85
CA LEU A 33 16.98 -6.00 -10.17
C LEU A 33 16.81 -5.77 -8.66
N SER A 34 15.66 -5.30 -8.21
CA SER A 34 15.38 -4.91 -6.82
C SER A 34 14.58 -5.95 -6.04
N ARG A 35 13.89 -6.87 -6.72
CA ARG A 35 13.05 -7.92 -6.11
C ARG A 35 13.83 -8.77 -5.11
N HIS A 36 13.19 -9.07 -4.00
CA HIS A 36 13.63 -10.01 -2.98
C HIS A 36 12.41 -10.69 -2.35
N SER A 37 12.61 -11.79 -1.65
CA SER A 37 11.52 -12.46 -0.94
C SER A 37 10.93 -11.56 0.14
N ILE A 38 9.60 -11.59 0.28
CA ILE A 38 8.89 -11.05 1.43
C ILE A 38 8.72 -12.20 2.43
N PRO A 39 9.07 -12.03 3.71
CA PRO A 39 8.87 -13.08 4.70
C PRO A 39 7.40 -13.47 4.80
N ARG A 40 7.14 -14.78 4.95
CA ARG A 40 5.79 -15.31 5.17
C ARG A 40 5.13 -14.60 6.37
N ASP A 41 3.83 -14.35 6.27
CA ASP A 41 3.01 -13.73 7.33
C ASP A 41 3.41 -12.27 7.67
N LYS A 42 4.27 -11.62 6.87
CA LYS A 42 4.73 -10.25 7.12
C LYS A 42 4.15 -9.19 6.18
N SER A 43 3.45 -9.58 5.12
CA SER A 43 2.82 -8.62 4.21
C SER A 43 1.72 -7.83 4.91
N LEU A 44 1.81 -6.51 4.83
CA LEU A 44 0.83 -5.54 5.30
C LEU A 44 0.40 -4.63 4.14
N PHE A 45 -0.84 -4.76 3.71
CA PHE A 45 -1.52 -3.91 2.74
C PHE A 45 -2.31 -2.82 3.48
N TRP A 46 -2.67 -1.74 2.81
CA TRP A 46 -3.38 -0.65 3.47
C TRP A 46 -4.07 0.30 2.50
N GLU A 47 -5.06 1.02 3.00
CA GLU A 47 -5.71 2.15 2.33
C GLU A 47 -5.91 3.27 3.36
N ASN A 48 -5.66 4.52 2.95
CA ASN A 48 -5.85 5.73 3.76
C ASN A 48 -5.17 5.73 5.16
N ASN A 49 -4.02 5.05 5.30
CA ASN A 49 -3.32 4.86 6.58
C ASN A 49 -1.78 4.98 6.49
N HIS A 50 -1.26 5.69 5.49
CA HIS A 50 0.17 5.63 5.14
C HIS A 50 1.12 5.81 6.35
N ILE A 51 0.94 6.90 7.11
CA ILE A 51 1.81 7.25 8.25
C ILE A 51 1.69 6.24 9.40
N LEU A 52 0.48 5.74 9.66
CA LEU A 52 0.23 4.75 10.71
C LEU A 52 0.89 3.41 10.34
N VAL A 53 0.82 3.02 9.08
CA VAL A 53 1.44 1.79 8.56
C VAL A 53 2.96 1.86 8.66
N THR A 54 3.59 2.93 8.18
CA THR A 54 5.05 3.08 8.26
C THR A 54 5.54 3.09 9.70
N SER A 55 4.82 3.78 10.60
CA SER A 55 5.13 3.81 12.04
C SER A 55 4.95 2.44 12.71
N TYR A 56 3.88 1.73 12.40
CA TYR A 56 3.60 0.42 13.01
C TYR A 56 4.53 -0.68 12.50
N ALA A 57 4.85 -0.69 11.21
CA ALA A 57 5.75 -1.66 10.59
C ALA A 57 7.17 -1.59 11.18
N GLU A 58 7.60 -0.39 11.59
CA GLU A 58 8.87 -0.13 12.26
C GLU A 58 10.06 -0.65 11.43
N ASN A 59 10.13 -0.20 10.16
CA ASN A 59 11.19 -0.54 9.21
C ASN A 59 11.41 -2.05 9.08
N ALA A 60 10.36 -2.76 8.66
CA ALA A 60 10.30 -4.21 8.51
C ALA A 60 10.40 -5.04 9.81
N ARG A 61 10.50 -4.42 11.00
CA ARG A 61 10.66 -5.17 12.26
C ARG A 61 9.37 -5.90 12.66
N ARG A 62 8.21 -5.25 12.57
CA ARG A 62 6.92 -5.86 12.90
C ARG A 62 6.29 -6.51 11.68
N PHE A 63 6.11 -5.73 10.63
CA PHE A 63 5.54 -6.11 9.33
C PHE A 63 6.37 -5.51 8.21
N MET A 64 6.24 -6.02 7.00
CA MET A 64 6.93 -5.53 5.80
C MET A 64 5.89 -5.06 4.77
N PRO A 65 5.28 -3.87 4.96
CA PRO A 65 4.45 -3.24 3.94
C PRO A 65 5.27 -2.93 2.67
N LEU A 66 4.59 -2.56 1.57
CA LEU A 66 5.27 -2.23 0.32
C LEU A 66 6.36 -1.16 0.50
N CYS A 67 6.10 -0.11 1.29
CA CYS A 67 7.08 0.93 1.62
C CYS A 67 8.34 0.43 2.37
N ASP A 68 8.32 -0.78 2.93
CA ASP A 68 9.46 -1.44 3.58
C ASP A 68 10.15 -2.50 2.70
N VAL A 69 9.61 -2.76 1.51
CA VAL A 69 10.26 -3.59 0.48
C VAL A 69 11.20 -2.73 -0.35
N LEU A 70 12.37 -3.23 -0.78
CA LEU A 70 13.41 -2.43 -1.45
C LEU A 70 12.86 -1.58 -2.61
N TYR A 71 12.04 -2.20 -3.48
CA TYR A 71 11.43 -1.51 -4.62
C TYR A 71 10.23 -0.64 -4.26
N GLY A 72 9.66 -0.72 -3.05
CA GLY A 72 8.70 0.29 -2.60
C GLY A 72 9.41 1.44 -1.91
N ARG A 73 10.38 1.13 -1.04
CA ARG A 73 11.18 2.10 -0.26
C ARG A 73 11.85 3.17 -1.12
N ILE A 74 12.31 2.83 -2.32
CA ILE A 74 12.97 3.78 -3.23
C ILE A 74 12.00 4.86 -3.73
N GLY A 75 10.71 4.54 -3.90
CA GLY A 75 9.70 5.47 -4.40
C GLY A 75 8.85 6.11 -3.31
N ASP A 76 8.99 5.66 -2.07
CA ASP A 76 8.12 6.08 -0.97
C ASP A 76 8.20 7.59 -0.70
N PHE A 77 7.05 8.27 -0.68
CA PHE A 77 6.90 9.73 -0.60
C PHE A 77 7.60 10.56 -1.69
N LEU A 78 8.12 9.94 -2.76
CA LEU A 78 8.77 10.65 -3.86
C LEU A 78 7.80 10.86 -5.04
N SER A 79 8.08 11.88 -5.84
CA SER A 79 7.40 12.17 -7.10
C SER A 79 8.45 12.47 -8.18
N TRP A 80 8.18 12.05 -9.42
CA TRP A 80 9.10 12.21 -10.53
C TRP A 80 8.39 12.19 -11.88
N CYS A 81 8.88 13.00 -12.81
CA CYS A 81 8.49 13.00 -14.20
C CYS A 81 9.48 13.82 -15.03
N ARG A 82 9.48 13.59 -16.35
CA ARG A 82 10.18 14.42 -17.32
C ARG A 82 9.33 15.64 -17.67
N GLN A 83 9.98 16.74 -18.03
CA GLN A 83 9.30 17.85 -18.72
C GLN A 83 8.70 17.37 -20.05
N GLU A 84 7.55 17.94 -20.44
CA GLU A 84 6.90 17.60 -21.72
C GLU A 84 7.76 18.00 -22.92
N ASN A 85 8.30 19.23 -22.89
CA ASN A 85 8.99 19.86 -24.02
C ASN A 85 10.52 19.92 -23.87
N ALA A 86 11.08 19.20 -22.90
CA ALA A 86 12.52 19.19 -22.61
C ALA A 86 12.95 17.85 -22.01
N SER A 87 14.25 17.59 -22.01
CA SER A 87 14.84 16.36 -21.47
C SER A 87 15.11 16.40 -19.96
N GLY A 88 14.87 17.54 -19.30
CA GLY A 88 15.04 17.71 -17.86
C GLY A 88 13.90 17.10 -17.05
N LEU A 89 14.13 16.95 -15.75
CA LEU A 89 13.07 16.62 -14.79
C LEU A 89 12.18 17.83 -14.54
N ASP A 90 10.88 17.58 -14.36
CA ASP A 90 9.95 18.62 -13.96
C ASP A 90 9.87 18.69 -12.42
N TYR A 91 10.32 19.80 -11.86
CA TYR A 91 10.26 20.10 -10.43
C TYR A 91 9.10 21.03 -10.06
N GLN A 92 8.32 21.50 -11.05
CA GLN A 92 7.15 22.34 -10.82
C GLN A 92 5.92 21.48 -10.55
N SER A 93 5.68 20.48 -11.41
CA SER A 93 4.52 19.59 -11.32
C SER A 93 4.72 18.32 -12.11
N CYS A 94 4.10 17.22 -11.66
CA CYS A 94 4.00 15.98 -12.42
C CYS A 94 2.53 15.60 -12.65
N PRO A 95 2.21 14.92 -13.77
CA PRO A 95 0.84 14.53 -14.07
C PRO A 95 0.30 13.54 -13.04
N THR A 96 -0.96 13.74 -12.69
CA THR A 96 -1.77 12.87 -11.83
C THR A 96 -2.57 11.88 -12.66
N SER A 97 -3.30 10.98 -12.00
CA SER A 97 -4.24 10.07 -12.67
C SER A 97 -5.36 10.79 -13.43
N GLU A 98 -5.69 12.03 -13.05
CA GLU A 98 -6.68 12.86 -13.74
C GLU A 98 -6.13 13.48 -15.03
N ASP A 99 -4.83 13.81 -15.04
CA ASP A 99 -4.15 14.36 -16.22
C ASP A 99 -3.92 13.27 -17.28
N CYS A 100 -3.38 12.12 -16.85
CA CYS A 100 -3.20 10.96 -17.71
C CYS A 100 -2.96 9.66 -16.92
N GLU A 101 -3.54 8.55 -17.40
CA GLU A 101 -3.46 7.24 -16.74
C GLU A 101 -2.03 6.65 -16.69
N ASN A 102 -1.22 6.97 -17.71
CA ASN A 102 0.12 6.41 -17.93
C ASN A 102 1.22 7.38 -17.50
N ASN A 103 1.06 7.99 -16.33
CA ASN A 103 2.10 8.81 -15.72
C ASN A 103 3.16 7.93 -15.00
N PRO A 104 4.40 8.43 -14.82
CA PRO A 104 5.50 7.66 -14.24
C PRO A 104 5.19 7.10 -12.84
N VAL A 105 4.55 7.88 -11.97
CA VAL A 105 4.35 7.52 -10.56
C VAL A 105 3.24 6.48 -10.42
N ASP A 106 2.10 6.65 -11.08
CA ASP A 106 1.02 5.67 -11.04
C ASP A 106 1.45 4.35 -11.69
N SER A 107 2.11 4.40 -12.84
CA SER A 107 2.64 3.20 -13.49
C SER A 107 3.65 2.46 -12.62
N TYR A 108 4.47 3.18 -11.85
CA TYR A 108 5.39 2.59 -10.88
C TYR A 108 4.65 1.82 -9.81
N TRP A 109 3.67 2.46 -9.15
CA TRP A 109 2.92 1.83 -8.07
C TRP A 109 2.05 0.68 -8.56
N LYS A 110 1.44 0.78 -9.75
CA LYS A 110 0.73 -0.34 -10.40
C LYS A 110 1.64 -1.57 -10.53
N MET A 111 2.88 -1.37 -11.00
CA MET A 111 3.86 -2.44 -11.12
C MET A 111 4.29 -2.99 -9.74
N ALA A 112 4.71 -2.10 -8.83
CA ALA A 112 5.21 -2.47 -7.51
C ALA A 112 4.16 -3.19 -6.65
N SER A 113 2.91 -2.71 -6.62
CA SER A 113 1.78 -3.33 -5.92
C SER A 113 1.45 -4.72 -6.48
N SER A 114 1.42 -4.86 -7.81
CA SER A 114 1.17 -6.16 -8.43
C SER A 114 2.29 -7.15 -8.12
N GLN A 115 3.56 -6.71 -8.08
CA GLN A 115 4.69 -7.58 -7.73
C GLN A 115 4.66 -7.97 -6.24
N TYR A 116 4.40 -7.02 -5.36
CA TYR A 116 4.27 -7.24 -3.92
C TYR A 116 3.19 -8.27 -3.57
N SER A 117 2.06 -8.20 -4.28
CA SER A 117 0.95 -9.13 -4.13
C SER A 117 1.30 -10.55 -4.60
N ARG A 118 2.03 -10.67 -5.71
CA ARG A 118 2.51 -11.97 -6.22
C ARG A 118 3.52 -12.64 -5.28
N ASP A 119 4.32 -11.84 -4.57
CA ASP A 119 5.38 -12.33 -3.68
C ASP A 119 4.92 -12.56 -2.23
N SER A 120 3.74 -12.05 -1.87
CA SER A 120 3.14 -12.20 -0.55
C SER A 120 2.64 -13.63 -0.30
N SER A 121 2.74 -14.10 0.94
CA SER A 121 2.31 -15.45 1.33
C SER A 121 2.00 -15.56 2.83
N GLY A 122 1.25 -16.60 3.20
CA GLY A 122 0.82 -16.84 4.57
C GLY A 122 -0.42 -16.01 4.94
N VAL A 123 -0.42 -15.43 6.13
CA VAL A 123 -1.44 -14.48 6.58
C VAL A 123 -1.16 -13.12 5.95
N ILE A 124 -2.15 -12.62 5.21
CA ILE A 124 -2.12 -11.28 4.63
C ILE A 124 -2.80 -10.33 5.61
N HIS A 125 -2.15 -9.24 5.98
CA HIS A 125 -2.72 -8.22 6.85
C HIS A 125 -3.13 -7.00 6.03
N VAL A 126 -4.26 -6.37 6.36
CA VAL A 126 -4.78 -5.20 5.65
C VAL A 126 -5.19 -4.15 6.68
N MET A 127 -4.64 -2.94 6.61
CA MET A 127 -4.99 -1.83 7.50
C MET A 127 -5.84 -0.79 6.76
N LEU A 128 -7.13 -0.70 7.12
CA LEU A 128 -8.10 0.23 6.53
C LEU A 128 -8.46 1.34 7.51
N ASN A 129 -8.82 2.51 7.00
CA ASN A 129 -9.21 3.65 7.82
C ASN A 129 -10.74 3.71 7.94
N GLY A 130 -11.28 3.28 9.08
CA GLY A 130 -12.70 3.34 9.41
C GLY A 130 -13.23 4.75 9.68
N SER A 131 -12.35 5.76 9.73
CA SER A 131 -12.70 7.18 9.86
C SER A 131 -12.64 7.93 8.52
N GLU A 132 -12.32 7.26 7.40
CA GLU A 132 -12.31 7.86 6.06
C GLU A 132 -13.75 8.22 5.61
N PRO A 133 -14.04 9.51 5.32
CA PRO A 133 -15.38 9.94 4.91
C PRO A 133 -15.97 9.22 3.70
N LYS A 134 -15.13 8.76 2.76
CA LYS A 134 -15.56 8.02 1.55
C LYS A 134 -15.74 6.51 1.77
N GLY A 135 -15.52 6.02 3.00
CA GLY A 135 -15.53 4.60 3.33
C GLY A 135 -14.12 4.00 3.42
N ALA A 136 -13.98 2.92 4.18
CA ALA A 136 -12.70 2.33 4.54
C ALA A 136 -12.02 1.56 3.39
N TYR A 137 -12.79 1.03 2.43
CA TYR A 137 -12.33 0.29 1.27
C TYR A 137 -12.73 1.00 -0.04
N PRO A 138 -11.79 1.68 -0.72
CA PRO A 138 -12.02 2.23 -2.05
C PRO A 138 -12.22 1.09 -3.05
N VAL A 139 -13.41 1.00 -3.66
CA VAL A 139 -13.71 -0.03 -4.69
C VAL A 139 -12.89 0.15 -5.98
N LYS A 140 -12.28 1.32 -6.14
CA LYS A 140 -11.28 1.64 -7.16
C LYS A 140 -10.05 2.19 -6.43
N GLY A 141 -8.89 1.59 -6.67
CA GLY A 141 -7.67 1.90 -5.93
C GLY A 141 -6.62 0.82 -6.09
N PHE A 142 -5.41 1.05 -5.58
CA PHE A 142 -4.32 0.09 -5.71
C PHE A 142 -4.67 -1.24 -5.07
N PHE A 143 -5.23 -1.25 -3.86
CA PHE A 143 -5.59 -2.49 -3.19
C PHE A 143 -6.65 -3.28 -3.98
N ALA A 144 -7.67 -2.58 -4.48
CA ALA A 144 -8.76 -3.18 -5.24
C ALA A 144 -8.35 -3.70 -6.62
N ASP A 145 -7.53 -2.95 -7.37
CA ASP A 145 -7.32 -3.17 -8.80
C ASP A 145 -5.95 -3.81 -9.11
N PHE A 146 -4.95 -3.58 -8.26
CA PHE A 146 -3.56 -3.98 -8.51
C PHE A 146 -2.97 -4.90 -7.44
N GLU A 147 -3.71 -5.19 -6.35
CA GLU A 147 -3.22 -6.06 -5.29
C GLU A 147 -4.07 -7.30 -5.11
N ILE A 148 -5.36 -7.15 -4.75
CA ILE A 148 -6.30 -8.29 -4.60
C ILE A 148 -6.26 -9.25 -5.80
N PRO A 149 -6.30 -8.78 -7.07
CA PRO A 149 -6.29 -9.69 -8.23
C PRO A 149 -4.99 -10.48 -8.40
N TYR A 150 -3.88 -10.02 -7.79
CA TYR A 150 -2.55 -10.59 -7.95
C TYR A 150 -2.10 -11.48 -6.78
N LEU A 151 -2.92 -11.56 -5.73
CA LEU A 151 -2.71 -12.46 -4.60
C LEU A 151 -2.67 -13.94 -5.03
N GLN A 152 -1.60 -14.65 -4.65
CA GLN A 152 -1.41 -16.06 -4.98
C GLN A 152 -2.19 -16.95 -4.01
N LYS A 153 -3.40 -17.34 -4.42
CA LYS A 153 -4.36 -18.06 -3.56
C LYS A 153 -3.80 -19.33 -2.92
N ASP A 154 -2.99 -20.08 -3.64
CA ASP A 154 -2.32 -21.30 -3.18
C ASP A 154 -1.29 -21.04 -2.06
N LYS A 155 -0.77 -19.82 -1.95
CA LYS A 155 0.24 -19.43 -0.96
C LYS A 155 -0.34 -18.69 0.25
N ILE A 156 -1.61 -18.30 0.18
CA ILE A 156 -2.30 -17.50 1.21
C ILE A 156 -3.10 -18.40 2.12
N THR A 157 -2.94 -18.21 3.43
CA THR A 157 -3.66 -18.96 4.47
C THR A 157 -4.98 -18.28 4.80
N ARG A 158 -4.95 -16.97 5.09
CA ARG A 158 -6.13 -16.14 5.35
C ARG A 158 -5.77 -14.66 5.19
N ILE A 159 -6.78 -13.80 5.11
CA ILE A 159 -6.66 -12.35 5.06
C ILE A 159 -7.23 -11.77 6.35
N GLU A 160 -6.43 -11.02 7.10
CA GLU A 160 -6.82 -10.34 8.33
C GLU A 160 -6.94 -8.84 8.08
N ILE A 161 -8.15 -8.31 8.21
CA ILE A 161 -8.48 -6.91 8.00
C ILE A 161 -8.53 -6.21 9.37
N TRP A 162 -7.84 -5.08 9.49
CA TRP A 162 -7.87 -4.18 10.62
C TRP A 162 -8.53 -2.88 10.20
N VAL A 163 -9.75 -2.62 10.68
CA VAL A 163 -10.43 -1.35 10.47
C VAL A 163 -10.10 -0.45 11.65
N MET A 164 -9.19 0.49 11.43
CA MET A 164 -8.69 1.40 12.46
C MET A 164 -9.49 2.70 12.46
N HIS A 165 -9.90 3.17 13.63
CA HIS A 165 -10.60 4.45 13.77
C HIS A 165 -9.71 5.48 14.45
N GLU A 166 -9.66 6.70 13.91
CA GLU A 166 -8.91 7.80 14.50
C GLU A 166 -9.47 8.16 15.89
N ILE A 167 -8.57 8.42 16.85
CA ILE A 167 -8.95 8.77 18.22
C ILE A 167 -9.68 10.12 18.23
N GLY A 168 -10.89 10.15 18.80
CA GLY A 168 -11.72 11.35 18.86
C GLY A 168 -12.39 11.75 17.55
N ARG A 169 -12.30 10.93 16.50
CA ARG A 169 -12.97 11.16 15.21
C ARG A 169 -14.20 10.28 15.04
N PRO A 170 -15.11 10.63 14.12
CA PRO A 170 -16.24 9.78 13.78
C PRO A 170 -15.79 8.40 13.30
N LYS A 171 -16.52 7.37 13.74
CA LYS A 171 -16.46 6.03 13.16
C LYS A 171 -17.42 6.01 11.98
N VAL A 172 -16.86 6.03 10.76
CA VAL A 172 -17.64 6.06 9.52
C VAL A 172 -18.06 4.65 9.12
N GLU A 173 -17.14 3.70 9.13
CA GLU A 173 -17.40 2.29 8.85
C GLU A 173 -16.60 1.38 9.78
N SER A 174 -17.25 0.32 10.26
CA SER A 174 -16.62 -0.79 10.97
C SER A 174 -16.70 -2.10 10.16
N CYS A 175 -16.10 -3.18 10.68
CA CYS A 175 -16.22 -4.52 10.11
C CYS A 175 -17.69 -4.90 9.79
N GLY A 176 -17.92 -5.47 8.60
CA GLY A 176 -19.26 -5.83 8.13
C GLY A 176 -20.16 -4.68 7.66
N GLU A 177 -19.66 -3.44 7.62
CA GLU A 177 -20.42 -2.26 7.22
C GLU A 177 -19.94 -1.70 5.88
N GLY A 178 -20.86 -1.05 5.15
CA GLY A 178 -20.59 -0.29 3.93
C GLY A 178 -19.57 -0.91 2.98
N SER A 179 -18.49 -0.20 2.71
CA SER A 179 -17.42 -0.65 1.81
C SER A 179 -16.58 -1.81 2.35
N VAL A 180 -16.45 -1.95 3.68
CA VAL A 180 -15.79 -3.11 4.30
C VAL A 180 -16.55 -4.39 3.97
N LYS A 181 -17.89 -4.36 4.01
CA LYS A 181 -18.72 -5.50 3.60
C LYS A 181 -18.51 -5.88 2.13
N ILE A 182 -18.34 -4.89 1.25
CA ILE A 182 -18.05 -5.14 -0.18
C ILE A 182 -16.71 -5.86 -0.33
N LEU A 183 -15.68 -5.46 0.43
CA LEU A 183 -14.40 -6.15 0.46
C LEU A 183 -14.55 -7.60 0.96
N GLU A 184 -15.22 -7.79 2.09
CA GLU A 184 -15.47 -9.12 2.69
C GLU A 184 -16.15 -10.07 1.69
N GLU A 185 -17.24 -9.63 1.04
CA GLU A 185 -17.94 -10.41 0.02
C GLU A 185 -17.06 -10.71 -1.20
N ARG A 186 -16.19 -9.78 -1.60
CA ARG A 186 -15.24 -10.00 -2.71
C ARG A 186 -14.21 -11.07 -2.35
N LEU A 187 -13.63 -11.00 -1.16
CA LEU A 187 -12.65 -11.99 -0.68
C LEU A 187 -13.29 -13.38 -0.54
N GLU A 188 -14.53 -13.45 -0.05
CA GLU A 188 -15.30 -14.68 0.03
C GLU A 188 -15.58 -15.29 -1.35
N LYS A 189 -16.01 -14.47 -2.33
CA LYS A 189 -16.21 -14.92 -3.73
C LYS A 189 -14.92 -15.47 -4.35
N MET A 190 -13.77 -14.90 -4.00
CA MET A 190 -12.45 -15.40 -4.41
C MET A 190 -12.02 -16.66 -3.61
N ARG A 191 -12.82 -17.09 -2.63
CA ARG A 191 -12.60 -18.19 -1.68
C ARG A 191 -11.33 -18.02 -0.85
N PHE A 192 -11.06 -16.79 -0.41
CA PHE A 192 -10.12 -16.55 0.67
C PHE A 192 -10.84 -16.73 2.02
N GLN A 193 -10.15 -17.32 2.99
CA GLN A 193 -10.56 -17.17 4.38
C GLN A 193 -10.23 -15.74 4.82
N TYR A 194 -11.15 -15.07 5.50
CA TYR A 194 -10.90 -13.74 6.03
C TYR A 194 -11.39 -13.59 7.47
N THR A 195 -10.81 -12.62 8.17
CA THR A 195 -11.24 -12.16 9.49
C THR A 195 -11.16 -10.64 9.52
N CYS A 196 -12.13 -9.96 10.13
CA CYS A 196 -12.10 -8.51 10.31
C CYS A 196 -12.07 -8.15 11.80
N ILE A 197 -11.21 -7.20 12.17
CA ILE A 197 -11.00 -6.73 13.53
C ILE A 197 -11.11 -5.21 13.55
N ASN A 198 -12.06 -4.67 14.31
CA ASN A 198 -12.10 -3.24 14.59
C ASN A 198 -11.02 -2.89 15.61
N ASP A 199 -10.33 -1.78 15.39
CA ASP A 199 -9.39 -1.17 16.33
C ASP A 199 -8.35 -2.18 16.88
N HIS A 200 -7.63 -2.86 15.98
CA HIS A 200 -6.63 -3.87 16.34
C HIS A 200 -5.69 -3.36 17.44
N LEU A 201 -5.75 -4.01 18.60
CA LEU A 201 -5.23 -3.45 19.86
C LEU A 201 -3.76 -2.97 19.79
N PRO A 202 -2.81 -3.74 19.23
CA PRO A 202 -1.43 -3.27 19.06
C PRO A 202 -1.30 -1.96 18.27
N VAL A 203 -2.10 -1.76 17.23
CA VAL A 203 -2.10 -0.54 16.41
C VAL A 203 -2.81 0.59 17.17
N LYS A 204 -3.94 0.28 17.85
CA LYS A 204 -4.63 1.26 18.70
C LYS A 204 -3.70 1.80 19.81
N LEU A 205 -2.89 0.94 20.43
CA LEU A 205 -1.91 1.37 21.43
C LEU A 205 -0.86 2.32 20.85
N LEU A 206 -0.44 2.11 19.60
CA LEU A 206 0.44 3.07 18.90
C LEU A 206 -0.27 4.41 18.66
N MET A 207 -1.53 4.40 18.21
CA MET A 207 -2.32 5.62 18.04
C MET A 207 -2.51 6.39 19.36
N CYS A 208 -2.64 5.67 20.48
CA CYS A 208 -2.77 6.26 21.79
C CYS A 208 -1.51 6.97 22.31
N VAL A 209 -0.33 6.78 21.70
CA VAL A 209 0.90 7.50 22.08
C VAL A 209 0.70 9.02 21.99
N ASP A 210 -0.01 9.48 20.96
CA ASP A 210 -0.30 10.91 20.75
C ASP A 210 -1.60 11.38 21.44
N HIS A 211 -2.32 10.46 22.09
CA HIS A 211 -3.64 10.71 22.69
C HIS A 211 -3.77 10.12 24.10
N SER A 212 -2.68 10.12 24.89
CA SER A 212 -2.59 9.43 26.18
C SER A 212 -3.68 9.78 27.21
N THR A 213 -4.24 10.99 27.15
CA THR A 213 -5.31 11.46 28.05
C THR A 213 -6.72 11.27 27.49
N HIS A 214 -6.86 10.80 26.24
CA HIS A 214 -8.17 10.58 25.63
C HIS A 214 -8.86 9.38 26.28
N PRO A 215 -10.19 9.40 26.54
CA PRO A 215 -10.91 8.31 27.20
C PRO A 215 -10.68 6.93 26.56
N ASP A 216 -10.56 6.87 25.24
CA ASP A 216 -10.31 5.63 24.48
C ASP A 216 -8.91 5.02 24.70
N CYS A 217 -8.01 5.77 25.34
CA CYS A 217 -6.59 5.47 25.54
C CYS A 217 -6.18 5.37 27.02
N VAL A 218 -7.12 5.55 27.94
CA VAL A 218 -6.85 5.42 29.38
C VAL A 218 -6.58 3.96 29.71
N LEU A 219 -5.42 3.69 30.30
CA LEU A 219 -5.08 2.36 30.80
C LEU A 219 -5.76 2.13 32.15
N ASN A 220 -6.55 1.07 32.25
CA ASN A 220 -7.06 0.64 33.55
C ASN A 220 -5.89 0.12 34.40
N SER A 221 -5.75 0.69 35.60
CA SER A 221 -4.77 0.29 36.61
C SER A 221 -5.20 -0.97 37.37
#